data_AF-X1VWB1-F1
#
_entry.id   AF-X1VWB1-F1
#
_cell.length_a   1.000
_cell.length_b   1.000
_cell.length_c   1.000
_cell.angle_alpha   90.00
_cell.angle_beta   90.00
_cell.angle_gamma   90.00
#
_symmetry.space_group_name_H-M   'P 1'
#
loop_
_entity.id
_entity.type
_entity.pdbx_description
1 polymer ?
#
loop_
_entity_poly.entity_id
_entity_poly.type
_entity_poly.pdbx_seq_one_letter_code
_entity_poly.pdbx_strand_id
1 'polypeptide(L)'
;MQKFDWQANYKDKIGTAAAAMKLIKAGNNIFIGTGCGQPQHLVNALVEHSGRICDAHIVHLLTMGAAPYADEKFREKFKMNSFFIADNVRDALEKGIGDYTPIFLSEIPREFETGRIPIDVALISVTEPDVNGLCSLGVSVDIVKSAVANAKYVIAQVNRNMPRTCGDSF
;
A
#
# COMPACT_ATOMS: atom_id res chain seq x y z
N MET A 1 12.94 9.59 -31.74
CA MET A 1 12.35 8.94 -30.56
C MET A 1 13.46 8.77 -29.53
N GLN A 2 13.39 9.45 -28.38
CA GLN A 2 14.34 9.18 -27.29
C GLN A 2 14.17 7.73 -26.85
N LYS A 3 15.27 6.99 -26.74
CA LYS A 3 15.26 5.61 -26.25
C LYS A 3 14.85 5.67 -24.78
N PHE A 4 13.76 5.00 -24.40
CA PHE A 4 13.31 4.94 -23.01
C PHE A 4 14.35 4.18 -22.18
N ASP A 5 15.17 4.91 -21.44
CA ASP A 5 16.15 4.35 -20.50
C ASP A 5 15.48 4.14 -19.14
N TRP A 6 14.87 2.97 -18.98
CA TRP A 6 14.21 2.61 -17.73
C TRP A 6 15.21 2.44 -16.57
N GLN A 7 16.48 2.11 -16.86
CA GLN A 7 17.50 1.84 -15.85
C GLN A 7 17.93 3.14 -15.16
N ALA A 8 18.13 4.21 -15.93
CA ALA A 8 18.38 5.54 -15.39
C ALA A 8 17.20 6.03 -14.55
N ASN A 9 15.97 5.93 -15.08
CA ASN A 9 14.76 6.34 -14.38
C ASN A 9 14.52 5.54 -13.09
N TYR A 10 14.80 4.23 -13.11
CA TYR A 10 14.72 3.37 -11.94
C TYR A 10 15.75 3.81 -10.89
N LYS A 11 17.01 4.03 -11.28
CA LYS A 11 18.08 4.46 -10.38
C LYS A 11 17.74 5.76 -9.64
N ASP A 12 17.13 6.73 -10.32
CA ASP A 12 16.73 8.01 -9.73
C ASP A 12 15.56 7.89 -8.73
N LYS A 13 14.79 6.80 -8.81
CA LYS A 13 13.65 6.50 -7.92
C LYS A 13 14.03 5.64 -6.71
N ILE A 14 15.24 5.08 -6.68
CA ILE A 14 15.72 4.30 -5.53
C ILE A 14 15.98 5.26 -4.36
N GLY A 15 15.38 4.95 -3.22
CA GLY A 15 15.55 5.73 -2.00
C GLY A 15 15.36 4.86 -0.75
N THR A 16 15.42 5.49 0.42
CA THR A 16 15.16 4.82 1.69
C THR A 16 13.69 4.91 2.06
N ALA A 17 13.18 3.93 2.82
CA ALA A 17 11.81 3.99 3.35
C ALA A 17 11.57 5.27 4.16
N ALA A 18 12.54 5.70 4.96
CA ALA A 18 12.49 6.97 5.70
C ALA A 18 12.28 8.19 4.80
N ALA A 19 12.98 8.27 3.66
CA ALA A 19 12.81 9.36 2.70
C ALA A 19 11.44 9.26 2.00
N ALA A 20 11.02 8.07 1.60
CA ALA A 20 9.72 7.84 0.98
C ALA A 20 8.55 8.22 1.91
N MET A 21 8.68 7.90 3.21
CA MET A 21 7.67 8.27 4.20
C MET A 21 7.52 9.78 4.33
N LYS A 22 8.50 10.62 3.92
CA LYS A 22 8.37 12.10 3.89
C LYS A 22 7.35 12.61 2.87
N LEU A 23 7.00 11.81 1.88
CA LEU A 23 6.05 12.18 0.84
C LEU A 23 4.59 12.15 1.33
N ILE A 24 4.32 11.37 2.37
CA ILE A 24 3.00 11.22 2.98
C ILE A 24 2.64 12.51 3.72
N LYS A 25 1.42 13.01 3.53
CA LYS A 25 0.93 14.25 4.17
C LYS A 25 -0.23 13.92 5.11
N ALA A 26 -0.54 14.86 6.00
CA ALA A 26 -1.75 14.78 6.81
C ALA A 26 -2.99 14.68 5.90
N GLY A 27 -3.99 13.89 6.31
CA GLY A 27 -5.20 13.66 5.52
C GLY A 27 -5.05 12.72 4.33
N ASN A 28 -3.86 12.14 4.08
CA ASN A 28 -3.69 11.22 2.95
C ASN A 28 -4.40 9.89 3.19
N ASN A 29 -5.01 9.38 2.11
CA ASN A 29 -5.50 8.02 2.00
C ASN A 29 -4.37 7.12 1.53
N ILE A 30 -3.94 6.22 2.41
CA ILE A 30 -2.78 5.34 2.23
C ILE A 30 -3.29 3.93 2.05
N PHE A 31 -3.16 3.39 0.84
CA PHE A 31 -3.43 1.99 0.56
C PHE A 31 -2.24 1.13 0.98
N ILE A 32 -2.52 0.03 1.67
CA ILE A 32 -1.52 -0.98 2.04
C ILE A 32 -1.76 -2.25 1.22
N GLY A 33 -0.70 -2.75 0.58
CA GLY A 33 -0.73 -3.99 -0.18
C GLY A 33 -1.31 -5.17 0.60
N THR A 34 -2.01 -6.05 -0.10
CA THR A 34 -2.84 -7.10 0.50
C THR A 34 -2.09 -8.41 0.70
N GLY A 35 -2.63 -9.27 1.56
CA GLY A 35 -2.17 -10.61 1.85
C GLY A 35 -0.68 -10.65 2.18
N CYS A 36 -0.02 -11.72 1.73
CA CYS A 36 1.43 -11.87 1.86
C CYS A 36 2.24 -10.85 1.03
N GLY A 37 1.58 -10.02 0.20
CA GLY A 37 2.19 -8.91 -0.54
C GLY A 37 2.34 -7.62 0.27
N GLN A 38 1.82 -7.58 1.50
CA GLN A 38 1.96 -6.41 2.37
C GLN A 38 3.44 -6.05 2.60
N PRO A 39 3.86 -4.80 2.29
CA PRO A 39 5.25 -4.38 2.41
C PRO A 39 5.64 -4.09 3.87
N GLN A 40 5.98 -5.13 4.64
CA GLN A 40 6.30 -5.02 6.06
C GLN A 40 7.38 -3.96 6.37
N HIS A 41 8.39 -3.78 5.51
CA HIS A 41 9.42 -2.76 5.72
C HIS A 41 8.85 -1.34 5.60
N LEU A 42 7.98 -1.10 4.61
CA LEU A 42 7.32 0.20 4.45
C LEU A 42 6.28 0.46 5.54
N VAL A 43 5.54 -0.56 5.97
CA VAL A 43 4.57 -0.45 7.07
C VAL A 43 5.27 -0.07 8.39
N ASN A 44 6.40 -0.70 8.70
CA ASN A 44 7.18 -0.35 9.88
C ASN A 44 7.73 1.08 9.79
N ALA A 45 8.29 1.45 8.63
CA ALA A 45 8.80 2.81 8.40
C ALA A 45 7.69 3.88 8.49
N LEU A 46 6.47 3.57 8.04
CA LEU A 46 5.31 4.46 8.13
C LEU A 46 5.05 4.87 9.58
N VAL A 47 5.05 3.89 10.48
CA VAL A 47 4.82 4.10 11.90
C VAL A 47 6.02 4.79 12.57
N GLU A 48 7.24 4.34 12.27
CA GLU A 48 8.49 4.92 12.81
C GLU A 48 8.64 6.42 12.46
N HIS A 49 8.27 6.80 11.24
CA HIS A 49 8.36 8.18 10.76
C HIS A 49 7.02 8.93 10.78
N SER A 50 6.06 8.44 11.56
CA SER A 50 4.71 9.01 11.69
C SER A 50 4.65 10.31 12.50
N GLY A 51 5.78 10.78 13.05
CA GLY A 51 5.83 11.95 13.94
C GLY A 51 5.11 13.19 13.40
N ARG A 52 5.20 13.42 12.09
CA ARG A 52 4.57 14.54 11.35
C ARG A 52 3.22 14.22 10.71
N ILE A 53 2.78 12.95 10.77
CA ILE A 53 1.51 12.50 10.21
C ILE A 53 0.42 12.75 11.26
N CYS A 54 -0.68 13.31 10.79
CA CYS A 54 -1.92 13.50 11.54
C CYS A 54 -3.08 13.16 10.60
N ASP A 55 -4.08 12.45 11.11
CA ASP A 55 -5.31 12.14 10.38
C ASP A 55 -5.10 11.46 9.01
N ALA A 56 -4.13 10.55 8.90
CA ALA A 56 -3.98 9.74 7.69
C ALA A 56 -4.95 8.57 7.71
N HIS A 57 -5.59 8.29 6.57
CA HIS A 57 -6.55 7.21 6.43
C HIS A 57 -5.86 5.97 5.87
N ILE A 58 -5.81 4.88 6.63
CA ILE A 58 -5.24 3.61 6.14
C ILE A 58 -6.35 2.81 5.48
N VAL A 59 -6.21 2.49 4.20
CA VAL A 59 -7.14 1.64 3.45
C VAL A 59 -6.50 0.29 3.19
N HIS A 60 -7.14 -0.78 3.64
CA HIS A 60 -6.66 -2.14 3.36
C HIS A 60 -7.81 -3.14 3.23
N LEU A 61 -7.49 -4.32 2.68
CA LEU A 61 -8.38 -5.46 2.56
C LEU A 61 -7.91 -6.55 3.53
N LEU A 62 -7.25 -7.60 3.02
CA LEU A 62 -6.70 -8.69 3.80
C LEU A 62 -5.28 -8.32 4.22
N THR A 63 -5.06 -7.99 5.49
CA THR A 63 -3.74 -7.61 6.00
C THR A 63 -3.06 -8.84 6.60
N MET A 64 -1.81 -9.14 6.23
CA MET A 64 -1.04 -10.26 6.79
C MET A 64 0.30 -9.77 7.35
N GLY A 65 0.69 -10.32 8.49
CA GLY A 65 1.85 -9.85 9.25
C GLY A 65 1.49 -8.72 10.22
N ALA A 66 2.45 -7.87 10.57
CA ALA A 66 2.22 -6.83 11.55
C ALA A 66 1.41 -5.66 10.96
N ALA A 67 0.49 -5.11 11.75
CA ALA A 67 -0.29 -3.91 11.43
C ALA A 67 -0.10 -2.84 12.53
N PRO A 68 1.13 -2.38 12.81
CA PRO A 68 1.41 -1.50 13.94
C PRO A 68 0.68 -0.17 13.89
N TYR A 69 0.21 0.27 12.71
CA TYR A 69 -0.63 1.46 12.57
C TYR A 69 -2.02 1.33 13.23
N ALA A 70 -2.47 0.11 13.52
CA ALA A 70 -3.73 -0.17 14.21
C ALA A 70 -3.60 -0.17 15.75
N ASP A 71 -2.39 0.02 16.28
CA ASP A 71 -2.16 0.17 17.72
C ASP A 71 -2.82 1.47 18.23
N GLU A 72 -3.50 1.39 19.38
CA GLU A 72 -4.24 2.49 20.00
C GLU A 72 -3.39 3.76 20.17
N LYS A 73 -2.09 3.62 20.43
CA LYS A 73 -1.18 4.78 20.59
C LYS A 73 -1.04 5.62 19.32
N PHE A 74 -1.44 5.09 18.15
CA PHE A 74 -1.43 5.81 16.88
C PHE A 74 -2.81 6.21 16.38
N ARG A 75 -3.87 6.06 17.19
CA ARG A 75 -5.25 6.38 16.80
C ARG A 75 -5.43 7.81 16.27
N GLU A 76 -4.72 8.78 16.83
CA GLU A 76 -4.75 10.18 16.38
C GLU A 76 -4.01 10.41 15.05
N LYS A 77 -3.12 9.48 14.67
CA LYS A 77 -2.32 9.57 13.45
C LYS A 77 -2.93 8.81 12.30
N PHE A 78 -3.50 7.64 12.58
CA PHE A 78 -3.99 6.70 11.59
C PHE A 78 -5.44 6.33 11.88
N LYS A 79 -6.32 6.64 10.94
CA LYS A 79 -7.70 6.15 10.90
C LYS A 79 -7.77 4.99 9.92
N MET A 80 -7.76 3.79 10.44
CA MET A 80 -7.85 2.57 9.65
C MET A 80 -9.27 2.39 9.13
N ASN A 81 -9.44 2.06 7.85
CA ASN A 81 -10.68 1.59 7.25
C ASN A 81 -10.39 0.28 6.50
N SER A 82 -11.00 -0.80 6.97
CA SER A 82 -10.82 -2.13 6.41
C SER A 82 -11.99 -2.55 5.53
N PHE A 83 -11.70 -3.17 4.39
CA PHE A 83 -12.68 -3.88 3.55
C PHE A 83 -12.79 -5.38 3.91
N PHE A 84 -11.86 -5.90 4.72
CA PHE A 84 -11.91 -7.28 5.21
C PHE A 84 -11.21 -7.41 6.56
N ILE A 85 -11.89 -7.96 7.57
CA ILE A 85 -11.33 -8.06 8.92
C ILE A 85 -10.49 -9.35 9.04
N ALA A 86 -9.17 -9.18 8.89
CA ALA A 86 -8.19 -10.20 9.20
C ALA A 86 -7.93 -10.31 10.72
N ASP A 87 -7.32 -11.41 11.16
CA ASP A 87 -7.06 -11.70 12.58
C ASP A 87 -6.22 -10.60 13.26
N ASN A 88 -5.15 -10.16 12.59
CA ASN A 88 -4.18 -9.19 13.11
C ASN A 88 -4.71 -7.77 13.36
N VAL A 89 -5.94 -7.45 12.92
CA VAL A 89 -6.58 -6.14 13.13
C VAL A 89 -7.95 -6.27 13.80
N ARG A 90 -8.39 -7.49 14.13
CA ARG A 90 -9.72 -7.74 14.71
C ARG A 90 -9.90 -7.07 16.07
N ASP A 91 -8.94 -7.25 16.97
CA ASP A 91 -8.96 -6.66 18.30
C ASP A 91 -9.01 -5.12 18.27
N ALA A 92 -8.36 -4.49 17.28
CA ALA A 92 -8.39 -3.04 17.12
C ALA A 92 -9.83 -2.57 16.82
N LEU A 93 -10.51 -3.23 15.88
CA LEU A 93 -11.89 -2.91 15.54
C LEU A 93 -12.87 -3.18 16.69
N GLU A 94 -12.67 -4.25 17.46
CA GLU A 94 -13.48 -4.51 18.66
C GLU A 94 -13.39 -3.40 19.71
N LYS A 95 -12.22 -2.73 19.79
CA LYS A 95 -11.99 -1.56 20.65
C LYS A 95 -12.44 -0.23 20.01
N GLY A 96 -13.05 -0.27 18.83
CA GLY A 96 -13.45 0.92 18.06
C GLY A 96 -12.25 1.70 17.50
N ILE A 97 -11.12 1.03 17.28
CA ILE A 97 -9.92 1.59 16.66
C ILE A 97 -9.96 1.20 15.17
N GLY A 98 -10.55 2.09 14.39
CA GLY A 98 -10.75 1.93 12.96
C GLY A 98 -12.20 1.62 12.57
N ASP A 99 -12.43 1.69 11.27
CA ASP A 99 -13.71 1.50 10.61
C ASP A 99 -13.68 0.23 9.75
N TYR A 100 -14.87 -0.31 9.50
CA TYR A 100 -15.08 -1.40 8.54
C TYR A 100 -16.10 -0.96 7.50
N THR A 101 -15.71 -1.01 6.24
CA THR A 101 -16.60 -0.71 5.12
C THR A 101 -17.02 -2.01 4.43
N PRO A 102 -18.27 -2.47 4.59
CA PRO A 102 -18.74 -3.66 3.89
C PRO A 102 -18.91 -3.36 2.40
N ILE A 103 -18.15 -4.06 1.57
CA ILE A 103 -18.17 -3.92 0.11
C ILE A 103 -17.79 -5.26 -0.54
N PHE A 104 -18.35 -5.55 -1.71
CA PHE A 104 -17.91 -6.72 -2.47
C PHE A 104 -16.51 -6.50 -3.04
N LEU A 105 -15.64 -7.49 -2.91
CA LEU A 105 -14.25 -7.42 -3.40
C LEU A 105 -14.16 -7.01 -4.88
N SER A 106 -15.10 -7.49 -5.71
CA SER A 106 -15.17 -7.17 -7.13
C SER A 106 -15.57 -5.72 -7.45
N GLU A 107 -16.17 -5.00 -6.50
CA GLU A 107 -16.61 -3.61 -6.68
C GLU A 107 -15.53 -2.60 -6.28
N ILE A 108 -14.61 -2.98 -5.38
CA ILE A 108 -13.55 -2.10 -4.87
C ILE A 108 -12.74 -1.43 -6.00
N PRO A 109 -12.32 -2.13 -7.08
CA PRO A 109 -11.60 -1.48 -8.18
C PRO A 109 -12.35 -0.29 -8.78
N ARG A 110 -13.67 -0.42 -8.97
CA ARG A 110 -14.52 0.65 -9.50
C ARG A 110 -14.59 1.84 -8.55
N GLU A 111 -14.60 1.60 -7.24
CA GLU A 111 -14.61 2.68 -6.24
C GLU A 111 -13.30 3.49 -6.23
N PHE A 112 -12.17 2.83 -6.51
CA PHE A 112 -10.89 3.51 -6.73
C PHE A 112 -10.89 4.30 -8.04
N GLU A 113 -11.32 3.68 -9.15
CA GLU A 113 -11.36 4.31 -10.48
C GLU A 113 -12.28 5.53 -10.55
N THR A 114 -13.42 5.49 -9.87
CA THR A 114 -14.36 6.62 -9.79
C THR A 114 -13.92 7.68 -8.77
N GLY A 115 -12.89 7.39 -7.97
CA GLY A 115 -12.39 8.29 -6.92
C GLY A 115 -13.32 8.43 -5.72
N ARG A 116 -14.36 7.59 -5.59
CA ARG A 116 -15.23 7.53 -4.40
C ARG A 116 -14.43 7.10 -3.17
N ILE A 117 -13.46 6.20 -3.38
CA ILE A 117 -12.44 5.86 -2.40
C ILE A 117 -11.10 6.33 -2.98
N PRO A 118 -10.69 7.57 -2.71
CA PRO A 118 -9.46 8.12 -3.27
C PRO A 118 -8.24 7.46 -2.63
N ILE A 119 -7.21 7.19 -3.43
CA ILE A 119 -5.91 6.71 -2.95
C ILE A 119 -4.85 7.79 -3.23
N ASP A 120 -4.26 8.35 -2.18
CA ASP A 120 -3.18 9.32 -2.33
C ASP A 120 -1.83 8.61 -2.46
N VAL A 121 -1.60 7.59 -1.63
CA VAL A 121 -0.34 6.86 -1.59
C VAL A 121 -0.62 5.36 -1.54
N ALA A 122 -0.01 4.58 -2.42
CA ALA A 122 -0.03 3.11 -2.35
C ALA A 122 1.32 2.58 -1.90
N LEU A 123 1.34 1.82 -0.80
CA LEU A 123 2.50 1.08 -0.33
C LEU A 123 2.35 -0.38 -0.75
N ILE A 124 3.22 -0.85 -1.65
CA ILE A 124 3.14 -2.20 -2.24
C ILE A 124 4.47 -2.94 -2.17
N SER A 125 4.45 -4.26 -2.31
CA SER A 125 5.64 -5.06 -2.61
C SER A 125 5.62 -5.52 -4.06
N VAL A 126 6.78 -5.53 -4.71
CA VAL A 126 6.94 -5.98 -6.09
C VAL A 126 8.22 -6.80 -6.27
N THR A 127 8.33 -7.52 -7.38
CA THR A 127 9.59 -8.16 -7.79
C THR A 127 10.64 -7.12 -8.18
N GLU A 128 11.89 -7.56 -8.34
CA GLU A 128 12.88 -6.79 -9.10
C GLU A 128 12.38 -6.55 -10.55
N PRO A 129 12.74 -5.41 -11.18
CA PRO A 129 12.42 -5.15 -12.58
C PRO A 129 13.11 -6.19 -13.48
N ASP A 130 12.44 -6.60 -14.56
CA ASP A 130 13.04 -7.48 -15.56
C ASP A 130 13.88 -6.72 -16.60
N VAL A 131 14.31 -7.42 -17.65
CA VAL A 131 15.08 -6.85 -18.77
C VAL A 131 14.36 -5.71 -19.49
N ASN A 132 13.03 -5.64 -19.39
CA ASN A 132 12.18 -4.61 -19.99
C ASN A 132 11.83 -3.50 -18.99
N GLY A 133 12.28 -3.58 -17.75
CA GLY A 133 11.97 -2.63 -16.68
C GLY A 133 10.62 -2.85 -16.01
N LEU A 134 9.98 -4.01 -16.22
CA LEU A 134 8.69 -4.33 -15.62
C LEU A 134 8.89 -5.05 -14.28
N CYS A 135 8.25 -4.55 -13.24
CA CYS A 135 8.09 -5.27 -11.98
C CYS A 135 6.78 -6.07 -12.01
N SER A 136 6.66 -7.11 -11.18
CA SER A 136 5.41 -7.81 -10.96
C SER A 136 4.90 -7.60 -9.53
N LEU A 137 3.59 -7.45 -9.36
CA LEU A 137 2.87 -7.45 -8.08
C LEU A 137 2.94 -8.82 -7.37
N GLY A 138 3.31 -9.88 -8.11
CA GLY A 138 3.52 -11.21 -7.59
C GLY A 138 2.25 -11.82 -7.02
N VAL A 139 2.26 -12.15 -5.73
CA VAL A 139 1.20 -12.94 -5.07
C VAL A 139 -0.11 -12.16 -4.87
N SER A 140 -0.08 -10.83 -4.95
CA SER A 140 -1.21 -9.97 -4.63
C SER A 140 -1.52 -9.01 -5.78
N VAL A 141 -2.38 -9.46 -6.71
CA VAL A 141 -2.89 -8.62 -7.81
C VAL A 141 -4.20 -7.96 -7.42
N ASP A 142 -5.15 -8.76 -6.91
CA ASP A 142 -6.49 -8.41 -6.43
C ASP A 142 -6.94 -6.94 -6.65
N ILE A 143 -7.13 -6.17 -5.58
CA ILE A 143 -7.41 -4.73 -5.63
C ILE A 143 -6.11 -3.91 -5.68
N VAL A 144 -4.95 -4.52 -5.41
CA VAL A 144 -3.64 -3.87 -5.45
C VAL A 144 -3.40 -3.25 -6.83
N LYS A 145 -3.69 -3.96 -7.92
CA LYS A 145 -3.53 -3.43 -9.28
C LYS A 145 -4.31 -2.14 -9.49
N SER A 146 -5.59 -2.14 -9.09
CA SER A 146 -6.44 -0.95 -9.23
C SER A 146 -5.98 0.18 -8.29
N ALA A 147 -5.57 -0.14 -7.05
CA ALA A 147 -5.03 0.86 -6.13
C ALA A 147 -3.77 1.52 -6.69
N VAL A 148 -2.86 0.75 -7.29
CA VAL A 148 -1.63 1.26 -7.92
C VAL A 148 -1.95 2.14 -9.13
N ALA A 149 -2.91 1.75 -9.97
CA ALA A 149 -3.31 2.52 -11.14
C ALA A 149 -3.97 3.87 -10.80
N ASN A 150 -4.62 3.95 -9.63
CA ASN A 150 -5.38 5.13 -9.21
C ASN A 150 -4.67 5.98 -8.13
N ALA A 151 -3.56 5.50 -7.56
CA ALA A 151 -2.81 6.24 -6.55
C ALA A 151 -2.05 7.43 -7.14
N LYS A 152 -2.03 8.57 -6.44
CA LYS A 152 -1.19 9.72 -6.84
C LYS A 152 0.30 9.41 -6.74
N TYR A 153 0.69 8.63 -5.73
CA TYR A 153 2.06 8.17 -5.54
C TYR A 153 2.08 6.67 -5.22
N VAL A 154 3.01 5.95 -5.83
CA VAL A 154 3.26 4.53 -5.55
C VAL A 154 4.65 4.40 -4.95
N ILE A 155 4.74 3.84 -3.75
CA ILE A 155 5.99 3.53 -3.07
C ILE A 155 6.09 2.00 -3.04
N ALA A 156 7.02 1.47 -3.84
CA ALA A 156 7.19 0.04 -4.02
C ALA A 156 8.40 -0.49 -3.22
N GLN A 157 8.16 -1.50 -2.38
CA GLN A 157 9.20 -2.31 -1.78
C GLN A 157 9.63 -3.39 -2.77
N VAL A 158 10.82 -3.25 -3.33
CA VAL A 158 11.39 -4.28 -4.21
C VAL A 158 11.85 -5.45 -3.35
N ASN A 159 11.29 -6.63 -3.61
CA ASN A 159 11.53 -7.84 -2.85
C ASN A 159 11.94 -8.98 -3.80
N ARG A 160 13.21 -9.40 -3.74
CA ARG A 160 13.74 -10.53 -4.53
C ARG A 160 13.04 -11.86 -4.27
N ASN A 161 12.36 -11.99 -3.13
CA ASN A 161 11.60 -13.20 -2.77
C ASN A 161 10.15 -13.14 -3.26
N MET A 162 9.69 -11.99 -3.78
CA MET A 162 8.39 -11.91 -4.43
C MET A 162 8.44 -12.72 -5.74
N PRO A 163 7.58 -13.71 -5.95
CA PRO A 163 7.55 -14.45 -7.21
C PRO A 163 7.01 -13.56 -8.33
N ARG A 164 7.56 -13.72 -9.54
CA ARG A 164 7.00 -13.09 -10.75
C ARG A 164 5.86 -13.96 -11.27
N THR A 165 4.63 -13.52 -11.04
CA THR A 165 3.42 -14.23 -11.50
C THR A 165 3.05 -13.79 -12.92
N CYS A 166 2.39 -14.67 -13.68
CA CYS A 166 1.85 -14.33 -15.00
C CYS A 166 0.49 -13.61 -14.88
N GLY A 167 -0.05 -13.20 -16.03
CA GLY A 167 -1.35 -12.54 -16.11
C GLY A 167 -1.23 -11.04 -15.86
N ASP A 168 -2.22 -10.51 -15.16
CA ASP A 168 -2.44 -9.08 -14.98
C ASP A 168 -1.58 -8.46 -13.86
N SER A 169 -0.36 -8.94 -13.66
CA SER A 169 0.49 -8.65 -12.51
C SER A 169 1.56 -7.57 -12.76
N PHE A 170 1.58 -6.94 -13.94
CA PHE A 170 2.61 -5.95 -14.35
C PHE A 170 2.06 -4.52 -14.39
#